data_AF-A0A424PZ98-F1
#
_entry.id   AF-A0A424PZ98-F1
#
_cell.length_a   1.000
_cell.length_b   1.000
_cell.length_c   1.000
_cell.angle_alpha   90.00
_cell.angle_beta   90.00
_cell.angle_gamma   90.00
#
_symmetry.space_group_name_H-M   'P 1'
#
loop_
_entity.id
_entity.type
_entity.pdbx_description
1 polymer ?
#
loop_
_entity_poly.entity_id
_entity_poly.type
_entity_poly.pdbx_seq_one_letter_code
_entity_poly.pdbx_strand_id
1 'polypeptide(L)'
;MTRAFRDGVEQKKRVRAPVRIRNWNPIRDLRGLKARTTHTGNQMGPLVDVPAMIRIEDEHWVFERIEQGVLTNLTHRLIIHDSEGERTLGATENLNTAMQVAQKMATIENKIIMIKPL
;
A
#
# COMPACT_ATOMS: atom_id res chain seq x y z
N MET A 1 47.24 -28.31 3.36
CA MET A 1 46.67 -29.67 3.37
C MET A 1 45.45 -29.71 4.27
N THR A 2 44.28 -29.93 3.68
CA THR A 2 42.96 -29.82 4.30
C THR A 2 42.48 -31.18 4.77
N ARG A 3 42.42 -31.47 6.09
CA ARG A 3 41.69 -32.64 6.61
C ARG A 3 41.55 -32.62 8.14
N ALA A 4 40.47 -32.04 8.67
CA ALA A 4 40.20 -32.09 10.12
C ALA A 4 38.80 -32.57 10.52
N PHE A 5 37.89 -32.85 9.57
CA PHE A 5 36.50 -33.21 9.91
C PHE A 5 35.97 -34.39 9.09
N ARG A 6 36.66 -35.54 9.12
CA ARG A 6 36.14 -36.78 8.50
C ARG A 6 35.82 -37.90 9.48
N ASP A 7 36.31 -37.85 10.72
CA ASP A 7 35.86 -38.78 11.74
C ASP A 7 34.73 -38.13 12.54
N GLY A 8 33.50 -38.61 12.32
CA GLY A 8 32.40 -38.30 13.22
C GLY A 8 32.70 -38.76 14.64
N VAL A 9 31.84 -38.40 15.60
CA VAL A 9 32.02 -38.79 17.01
C VAL A 9 32.07 -40.32 17.13
N GLU A 10 33.18 -40.81 17.67
CA GLU A 10 33.48 -42.22 17.96
C GLU A 10 32.28 -42.89 18.65
N GLN A 11 31.82 -44.05 18.15
CA GLN A 11 30.55 -44.65 18.59
C GLN A 11 30.46 -44.88 20.11
N LYS A 12 31.60 -45.17 20.76
CA LYS A 12 31.71 -45.38 22.21
C LYS A 12 31.57 -44.09 23.03
N LYS A 13 31.78 -42.92 22.41
CA LYS A 13 31.64 -41.59 23.03
C LYS A 13 30.27 -40.96 22.76
N ARG A 14 29.38 -41.65 22.05
CA ARG A 14 28.02 -41.18 21.81
C ARG A 14 27.16 -41.45 23.04
N VAL A 15 26.64 -40.38 23.65
CA VAL A 15 25.66 -40.50 24.74
C VAL A 15 24.34 -41.01 24.17
N ARG A 16 23.92 -42.23 24.55
CA ARG A 16 22.61 -42.77 24.19
C ARG A 16 21.57 -42.25 25.18
N ALA A 17 20.91 -41.15 24.84
CA ALA A 17 19.70 -40.71 25.55
C ALA A 17 18.49 -41.41 24.91
N PRO A 18 17.77 -42.31 25.62
CA PRO A 18 16.52 -42.83 25.09
C PRO A 18 15.53 -41.67 24.96
N VAL A 19 15.02 -41.44 23.75
CA VAL A 19 13.93 -40.49 23.55
C VAL A 19 12.74 -41.07 24.31
N ARG A 20 12.40 -40.46 25.45
CA ARG A 20 11.18 -40.82 26.19
C ARG A 20 10.00 -40.45 25.31
N ILE A 21 9.47 -41.45 24.60
CA ILE A 21 8.20 -41.32 23.88
C ILE A 21 7.13 -41.10 24.95
N ARG A 22 6.70 -39.84 25.11
CA ARG A 22 5.55 -39.53 25.96
C ARG A 22 4.31 -39.99 25.20
N ASN A 23 3.59 -40.93 25.77
CA ASN A 23 2.24 -41.24 25.31
C ASN A 23 1.34 -40.07 25.69
N TRP A 24 1.13 -39.16 24.72
CA TRP A 24 0.18 -38.06 24.88
C TRP A 24 -1.21 -38.63 25.07
N ASN A 25 -1.88 -38.23 26.16
CA ASN A 25 -3.30 -38.47 26.28
C ASN A 25 -4.02 -37.18 25.84
N PRO A 26 -4.54 -37.11 24.61
CA PRO A 26 -5.02 -35.86 24.01
C PRO A 26 -6.10 -35.19 24.86
N ILE A 27 -6.95 -35.95 25.55
CA ILE A 27 -8.05 -35.40 26.35
C ILE A 27 -7.55 -34.71 27.62
N ARG A 28 -6.48 -35.22 28.25
CA ARG A 28 -5.95 -34.68 29.51
C ARG A 28 -4.95 -33.56 29.24
N ASP A 29 -4.07 -33.77 28.28
CA ASP A 29 -2.95 -32.86 28.03
C ASP A 29 -3.38 -31.60 27.26
N LEU A 30 -4.44 -31.69 26.44
CA LEU A 30 -5.00 -30.52 25.73
C LEU A 30 -6.03 -29.74 26.56
N ARG A 31 -6.48 -30.26 27.71
CA ARG A 31 -7.49 -29.59 28.56
C ARG A 31 -7.00 -28.23 29.04
N GLY A 32 -5.74 -28.17 29.50
CA GLY A 32 -5.12 -26.91 29.95
C GLY A 32 -4.90 -25.92 28.80
N LEU A 33 -4.57 -26.42 27.61
CA LEU A 33 -4.44 -25.58 26.41
C LEU A 33 -5.80 -25.00 26.02
N LYS A 34 -6.86 -25.82 25.97
CA LYS A 34 -8.22 -25.39 25.66
C LYS A 34 -8.69 -24.30 26.63
N ALA A 35 -8.51 -24.51 27.94
CA ALA A 35 -8.91 -23.54 28.96
C ALA A 35 -8.19 -22.19 28.80
N ARG A 36 -6.88 -22.22 28.51
CA ARG A 36 -6.11 -21.00 28.25
C ARG A 36 -6.56 -20.29 26.98
N THR A 37 -6.75 -21.02 25.88
CA THR A 37 -7.23 -20.44 24.62
C THR A 37 -8.60 -19.78 24.79
N THR A 38 -9.52 -20.42 25.52
CA THR A 38 -10.84 -19.83 25.80
C THR A 38 -10.74 -18.58 26.69
N HIS A 39 -9.88 -18.59 27.70
CA HIS A 39 -9.69 -17.43 28.58
C HIS A 39 -9.09 -16.25 27.83
N THR A 40 -8.05 -16.50 27.03
CA THR A 40 -7.42 -15.47 26.19
C THR A 40 -8.40 -14.95 25.14
N GLY A 41 -9.16 -15.83 24.46
CA GLY A 41 -10.18 -15.42 23.50
C GLY A 41 -11.23 -14.50 24.11
N ASN A 42 -11.69 -14.80 25.34
CA ASN A 42 -12.64 -13.94 26.04
C ASN A 42 -12.05 -12.57 26.44
N GLN A 43 -10.73 -12.50 26.70
CA GLN A 43 -10.03 -11.25 27.02
C GLN A 43 -9.74 -10.38 25.80
N MET A 44 -9.62 -10.97 24.61
CA MET A 44 -9.25 -10.24 23.38
C MET A 44 -10.38 -9.35 22.83
N GLY A 45 -11.61 -9.49 23.34
CA GLY A 45 -12.74 -8.68 22.89
C GLY A 45 -13.31 -9.13 21.54
N PRO A 46 -14.27 -8.40 20.97
CA PRO A 46 -14.84 -8.73 19.65
C PRO A 46 -13.78 -8.63 18.56
N LEU A 47 -13.84 -9.50 17.57
CA LEU A 47 -13.01 -9.41 16.37
C LEU A 47 -13.39 -8.12 15.63
N VAL A 48 -12.46 -7.16 15.61
CA VAL A 48 -12.62 -5.91 14.85
C VAL A 48 -11.83 -6.07 13.56
N ASP A 49 -12.47 -5.82 12.43
CA ASP A 49 -11.79 -5.77 11.14
C ASP A 49 -10.74 -4.66 11.17
N VAL A 50 -9.47 -5.03 10.96
CA VAL A 50 -8.39 -4.07 10.82
C VAL A 50 -8.47 -3.49 9.41
N PRO A 51 -8.76 -2.19 9.24
CA PRO A 51 -8.79 -1.60 7.91
C PRO A 51 -7.39 -1.72 7.29
N ALA A 52 -7.33 -2.17 6.03
CA ALA A 52 -6.09 -2.15 5.28
C ALA A 52 -5.60 -0.71 5.20
N MET A 53 -4.48 -0.40 5.87
CA MET A 53 -3.98 0.97 6.01
C MET A 53 -3.58 1.57 4.64
N ILE A 54 -3.37 0.73 3.64
CA ILE A 54 -3.05 1.10 2.26
C ILE A 54 -3.72 0.08 1.32
N ARG A 55 -4.59 0.55 0.42
CA ARG A 55 -5.04 -0.18 -0.78
C ARG A 55 -4.54 0.61 -1.99
N ILE A 56 -3.58 0.03 -2.70
CA ILE A 56 -3.04 0.58 -3.93
C ILE A 56 -3.67 -0.20 -5.08
N GLU A 57 -4.51 0.46 -5.86
CA GLU A 57 -4.96 0.01 -7.18
C GLU A 57 -4.63 1.16 -8.16
N ASP A 58 -3.89 0.85 -9.23
CA ASP A 58 -3.51 1.69 -10.40
C ASP A 58 -2.34 2.71 -10.27
N GLU A 59 -1.27 2.35 -9.56
CA GLU A 59 -0.12 3.21 -9.22
C GLU A 59 0.85 3.59 -10.37
N HIS A 60 0.46 4.52 -11.26
CA HIS A 60 1.42 5.22 -12.13
C HIS A 60 1.48 6.71 -11.80
N TRP A 61 2.33 7.07 -10.84
CA TRP A 61 2.66 8.46 -10.58
C TRP A 61 3.78 8.89 -11.53
N VAL A 62 3.43 9.65 -12.56
CA VAL A 62 4.42 10.33 -13.42
C VAL A 62 4.73 11.68 -12.78
N PHE A 63 5.89 11.78 -12.13
CA PHE A 63 6.41 13.06 -11.65
C PHE A 63 7.29 13.67 -12.72
N GLU A 64 6.77 14.65 -13.46
CA GLU A 64 7.58 15.46 -14.36
C GLU A 64 8.20 16.62 -13.57
N ARG A 65 9.53 16.77 -13.67
CA ARG A 65 10.23 17.91 -13.08
C ARG A 65 9.99 19.13 -13.94
N ILE A 66 9.07 19.99 -13.50
CA ILE A 66 8.80 21.27 -14.14
C ILE A 66 9.78 22.33 -13.60
N GLU A 67 10.32 23.16 -14.49
CA GLU A 67 11.16 24.29 -14.10
C GLU A 67 10.33 25.33 -13.34
N GLN A 68 10.88 25.87 -12.24
CA GLN A 68 10.17 26.84 -11.41
C GLN A 68 9.74 28.10 -12.16
N GLY A 69 10.51 28.53 -13.17
CA GLY A 69 10.18 29.66 -14.03
C GLY A 69 8.87 29.48 -14.82
N VAL A 70 8.53 28.24 -15.17
CA VAL A 70 7.27 27.93 -15.86
C VAL A 70 6.10 28.14 -14.91
N LEU A 71 6.22 27.71 -13.65
CA LEU A 71 5.17 27.88 -12.64
C LEU A 71 4.91 29.36 -12.33
N THR A 72 5.96 30.18 -12.28
CA THR A 72 5.81 31.63 -12.03
C THR A 72 5.16 32.39 -13.18
N ASN A 73 5.24 31.86 -14.41
CA ASN A 73 4.72 32.51 -15.60
C ASN A 73 3.27 32.10 -15.93
N LEU A 74 2.67 31.20 -15.15
CA LEU A 74 1.26 30.85 -15.33
C LEU A 74 0.38 32.04 -14.98
N THR A 75 -0.53 32.41 -15.88
CA THR A 75 -1.37 33.60 -15.75
C THR A 75 -2.87 33.30 -15.76
N HIS A 76 -3.30 32.23 -16.42
CA HIS A 76 -4.72 31.91 -16.59
C HIS A 76 -5.02 30.48 -16.13
N ARG A 77 -6.06 30.31 -15.32
CA ARG A 77 -6.57 29.01 -14.86
C ARG A 77 -7.76 28.57 -15.72
N LEU A 78 -7.73 27.30 -16.14
CA LEU A 78 -8.80 26.65 -16.89
C LEU A 78 -9.67 25.84 -15.95
N ILE A 79 -10.97 26.10 -16.02
CA ILE A 79 -11.94 25.55 -15.09
C ILE A 79 -13.11 24.95 -15.87
N ILE A 80 -13.50 23.73 -15.50
CA ILE A 80 -14.69 23.05 -16.02
C ILE A 80 -15.75 23.03 -14.94
N HIS A 81 -17.00 23.22 -15.36
CA HIS A 81 -18.16 22.97 -14.53
C HIS A 81 -18.79 21.64 -14.96
N ASP A 82 -18.76 20.64 -14.08
CA ASP A 82 -19.42 19.35 -14.28
C ASP A 82 -20.52 19.17 -13.23
N SER A 83 -21.31 18.10 -13.35
CA SER A 83 -22.35 17.70 -12.41
C SER A 83 -21.87 17.57 -10.96
N GLU A 84 -20.58 17.28 -10.76
CA GLU A 84 -19.93 17.17 -9.43
C GLU A 84 -19.36 18.51 -8.91
N GLY A 85 -19.38 19.57 -9.72
CA GLY A 85 -18.95 20.92 -9.32
C GLY A 85 -17.87 21.55 -10.21
N GLU A 86 -17.23 22.59 -9.68
CA GLU A 86 -16.15 23.33 -10.34
C GLU A 86 -14.81 22.59 -10.19
N ARG A 87 -14.27 22.07 -11.31
CA ARG A 87 -12.97 21.37 -11.35
C ARG A 87 -11.95 22.18 -12.13
N THR A 88 -10.80 22.46 -11.51
CA THR A 88 -9.66 23.07 -12.20
C THR A 88 -8.92 22.00 -13.00
N LEU A 89 -8.70 22.26 -14.30
CA LEU A 89 -7.93 21.37 -15.17
C LEU A 89 -6.43 21.68 -15.15
N GLY A 90 -6.08 22.96 -15.07
CA GLY A 90 -4.71 23.42 -15.16
C GLY A 90 -4.62 24.91 -15.38
N ALA A 91 -3.41 25.40 -15.67
CA ALA A 91 -3.17 26.79 -15.97
C ALA A 91 -2.26 26.94 -17.20
N THR A 92 -2.33 28.10 -17.85
CA THR A 92 -1.57 28.43 -19.05
C THR A 92 -0.80 29.74 -18.86
N GLU A 93 0.30 29.88 -19.59
CA GLU A 93 1.18 31.06 -19.54
C GLU A 93 0.54 32.31 -20.17
N ASN A 94 -0.38 32.14 -21.13
CA ASN A 94 -1.02 33.26 -21.81
C ASN A 94 -2.51 32.97 -22.16
N LEU A 95 -3.25 34.04 -22.46
CA LEU A 95 -4.67 33.95 -22.82
C LEU A 95 -4.90 33.24 -24.16
N ASN A 96 -4.01 33.44 -25.13
CA ASN A 96 -4.16 32.84 -26.47
C ASN A 96 -4.11 31.30 -26.41
N THR A 97 -3.20 30.74 -25.62
CA THR A 97 -3.12 29.29 -25.37
C THR A 97 -4.33 28.80 -24.58
N ALA A 98 -4.76 29.56 -23.56
CA ALA A 98 -5.99 29.26 -22.81
C ALA A 98 -7.21 29.13 -23.74
N MET A 99 -7.36 30.07 -24.67
CA MET A 99 -8.44 30.09 -25.66
C MET A 99 -8.37 28.93 -26.65
N GLN A 100 -7.18 28.58 -27.15
CA GLN A 100 -7.00 27.44 -28.04
C GLN A 100 -7.36 26.11 -27.36
N VAL A 101 -6.94 25.94 -26.10
CA VAL A 101 -7.30 24.76 -25.30
C VAL A 101 -8.80 24.74 -25.06
N ALA A 102 -9.40 25.86 -24.67
CA ALA A 102 -10.84 25.97 -24.45
C ALA A 102 -11.64 25.61 -25.72
N GLN A 103 -11.22 26.10 -26.88
CA GLN A 103 -11.87 25.79 -28.16
C GLN A 103 -11.79 24.30 -28.51
N LYS A 104 -10.62 23.68 -28.35
CA LYS A 104 -10.44 22.25 -28.62
C LYS A 104 -11.31 21.40 -27.70
N MET A 105 -11.34 21.72 -26.42
CA MET A 105 -12.14 20.99 -25.42
C MET A 105 -13.65 21.18 -25.67
N ALA A 106 -14.08 22.37 -26.07
CA ALA A 106 -15.48 22.61 -26.46
C ALA A 106 -15.87 21.83 -27.72
N THR A 107 -14.96 21.71 -28.69
CA THR A 107 -15.25 21.04 -29.98
C THR A 107 -15.17 19.52 -29.87
N ILE A 108 -14.18 18.99 -29.16
CA ILE A 108 -13.89 17.55 -29.09
C ILE A 108 -14.65 16.89 -27.95
N GLU A 109 -14.67 17.51 -26.77
CA GLU A 109 -15.25 16.91 -25.56
C GLU A 109 -16.64 17.48 -25.23
N ASN A 110 -17.12 18.48 -25.98
CA ASN A 110 -18.38 19.19 -25.73
C ASN A 110 -18.46 19.78 -24.30
N LYS A 111 -17.33 20.23 -23.75
CA LYS A 111 -17.23 20.81 -22.41
C LYS A 111 -17.09 22.33 -22.46
N ILE A 112 -17.81 23.02 -21.59
CA ILE A 112 -17.70 24.47 -21.42
C ILE A 112 -16.56 24.75 -20.43
N ILE A 113 -15.62 25.61 -20.84
CA ILE A 113 -14.48 26.01 -20.03
C ILE A 113 -14.58 27.48 -19.67
N MET A 114 -14.38 27.76 -18.39
CA MET A 114 -14.21 29.10 -17.85
C MET A 114 -12.71 29.38 -17.68
N ILE A 115 -12.28 30.53 -18.20
CA ILE A 115 -10.91 31.03 -18.05
C ILE A 115 -10.92 32.11 -16.98
N LYS A 116 -10.16 31.93 -15.90
CA LYS A 116 -9.97 32.94 -14.84
C LYS A 116 -8.51 33.36 -14.77
N PRO A 117 -8.18 34.65 -14.56
CA PRO A 117 -6.81 35.02 -14.18
C PRO A 117 -6.45 34.36 -12.84
N LEU A 118 -5.17 34.02 -12.67
CA LEU A 118 -4.62 33.52 -11.40
C LEU A 118 -4.47 34.63 -10.35
#